data_AF-A0A6J4VJV3-F1
#
_entry.id   AF-A0A6J4VJV3-F1
#
_cell.length_a   1.000
_cell.length_b   1.000
_cell.length_c   1.000
_cell.angle_alpha   90.00
_cell.angle_beta   90.00
_cell.angle_gamma   90.00
#
_symmetry.space_group_name_H-M   'P 1'
#
loop_
_entity.id
_entity.type
_entity.pdbx_description
1 polymer ?
#
loop_
_entity_poly.entity_id
_entity_poly.type
_entity_poly.pdbx_seq_one_letter_code
_entity_poly.pdbx_strand_id
1 'polypeptide(L)'
;MQQLYPQIMTKIRFELAPKPTKAQKVAQGKTGFVPVATRWVVERSNAWMERCKSLVKNFERTLDHATAKINLCFIRLMLRRLATT
;
A
#
# COMPACT_ATOMS: atom_id res chain seq x y z
N MET A 1 3.35 -26.16 3.02
CA MET A 1 3.44 -24.86 2.32
C MET A 1 4.82 -24.29 2.54
N GLN A 2 5.56 -24.00 1.47
CA GLN A 2 6.94 -23.51 1.54
C GLN A 2 6.95 -22.03 1.98
N GLN A 3 7.76 -21.70 2.99
CA GLN A 3 7.79 -20.37 3.58
C GLN A 3 8.56 -19.40 2.66
N LEU A 4 7.84 -18.69 1.80
CA LEU A 4 8.39 -17.69 0.90
C LEU A 4 8.70 -16.42 1.73
N TYR A 5 9.99 -16.20 2.06
CA TYR A 5 10.53 -15.03 2.78
C TYR A 5 10.25 -14.92 4.30
N PRO A 6 10.80 -15.82 5.13
CA PRO A 6 10.67 -15.74 6.60
C PRO A 6 11.28 -14.46 7.22
N GLN A 7 12.25 -13.83 6.54
CA GLN A 7 12.96 -12.62 7.00
C GLN A 7 12.27 -11.29 6.70
N ILE A 8 11.09 -11.28 6.08
CA ILE A 8 10.45 -10.03 5.64
C ILE A 8 10.03 -9.16 6.85
N MET A 9 9.61 -9.80 7.94
CA MET A 9 9.19 -9.11 9.17
C MET A 9 10.36 -8.49 9.92
N THR A 10 11.58 -9.00 9.74
CA THR A 10 12.80 -8.50 10.40
C THR A 10 13.49 -7.38 9.63
N LYS A 11 13.31 -7.30 8.30
CA LYS A 11 13.96 -6.29 7.45
C LYS A 11 13.20 -4.98 7.36
N ILE A 12 11.90 -5.00 7.65
CA ILE A 12 11.02 -3.85 7.51
C ILE A 12 10.93 -3.12 8.87
N ARG A 13 11.71 -2.03 9.03
CA ARG A 13 11.61 -1.12 10.18
C ARG A 13 10.52 -0.08 9.92
N PHE A 14 9.27 -0.40 10.20
CA PHE A 14 8.20 0.61 10.27
C PHE A 14 7.53 0.54 11.63
N GLU A 15 7.26 1.72 12.21
CA GLU A 15 6.38 1.83 13.36
C GLU A 15 4.94 1.61 12.88
N LEU A 16 4.29 0.57 13.42
CA LEU A 16 2.90 0.30 13.15
C LEU A 16 2.05 1.34 13.89
N ALA A 17 1.24 2.10 13.15
CA ALA A 17 0.26 2.97 13.76
C ALA A 17 -0.69 2.15 14.65
N PRO A 18 -1.02 2.65 15.86
CA PRO A 18 -1.80 1.89 16.82
C PRO A 18 -3.20 1.63 16.27
N LYS A 19 -3.52 0.36 16.04
CA LYS A 19 -4.87 -0.06 15.67
C LYS A 19 -5.75 0.00 16.94
N PRO A 20 -6.91 0.67 16.91
CA PRO A 20 -7.77 0.75 18.08
C PRO A 20 -8.27 -0.65 18.47
N THR A 21 -8.05 -1.00 19.74
CA THR A 21 -8.55 -2.26 20.31
C THR A 21 -10.06 -2.25 20.45
N LYS A 22 -10.69 -3.42 20.63
CA LYS A 22 -12.15 -3.51 20.80
C LYS A 22 -12.66 -2.63 21.95
N ALA A 23 -11.94 -2.62 23.08
CA ALA A 23 -12.28 -1.78 24.23
C ALA A 23 -12.20 -0.28 23.91
N GLN A 24 -11.13 0.16 23.23
CA GLN A 24 -10.97 1.56 22.80
C GLN A 24 -12.06 1.99 21.82
N LYS A 25 -12.51 1.10 20.93
CA LYS A 25 -13.62 1.37 20.01
C LYS A 25 -14.93 1.58 20.75
N VAL A 26 -15.25 0.70 21.72
CA VAL A 26 -16.45 0.79 22.54
C VAL A 26 -16.44 2.09 23.38
N ALA A 27 -15.31 2.44 23.98
CA ALA A 27 -15.15 3.70 24.72
C ALA A 27 -15.34 4.93 23.83
N GLN A 28 -14.97 4.87 22.55
CA GLN A 28 -15.23 5.93 21.56
C GLN A 28 -16.64 5.88 20.96
N GLY A 29 -17.51 4.94 21.39
CA GLY A 29 -18.84 4.74 20.83
C GLY A 29 -18.84 4.29 19.36
N LYS A 30 -17.72 3.80 18.84
CA LYS A 30 -17.57 3.39 17.44
C LYS A 30 -17.81 1.89 17.28
N THR A 31 -18.70 1.53 16.36
CA THR A 31 -18.94 0.13 15.98
C THR A 31 -18.33 -0.15 14.60
N GLY A 32 -17.85 -1.38 14.40
CA GLY A 32 -17.32 -1.81 13.10
C GLY A 32 -15.89 -1.34 12.75
N PHE A 33 -15.71 -0.98 11.48
CA PHE A 33 -14.42 -0.59 10.92
C PHE A 33 -14.07 0.86 11.32
N VAL A 34 -12.91 1.05 11.94
CA VAL A 34 -12.40 2.37 12.34
C VAL A 34 -11.15 2.64 11.51
N PRO A 35 -11.15 3.67 10.63
CA PRO A 35 -9.98 4.05 9.87
C PRO A 35 -8.81 4.44 10.79
N VAL A 36 -7.62 3.93 10.48
CA VAL A 36 -6.37 4.36 11.14
C VAL A 36 -5.85 5.59 10.40
N ALA A 37 -5.35 6.61 11.12
CA ALA A 37 -4.93 7.87 10.52
C ALA A 37 -3.91 7.70 9.37
N THR A 38 -2.99 6.75 9.47
CA THR A 38 -1.96 6.49 8.43
C THR A 38 -2.47 5.70 7.22
N ARG A 39 -3.72 5.24 7.24
CA ARG A 39 -4.30 4.42 6.16
C ARG A 39 -4.31 5.14 4.81
N TRP A 40 -4.42 6.47 4.81
CA TRP A 40 -4.42 7.27 3.59
C TRP A 40 -3.18 7.03 2.72
N VAL A 41 -2.03 6.66 3.31
CA VAL A 41 -0.77 6.43 2.57
C VAL A 41 -0.94 5.27 1.59
N VAL A 42 -1.55 4.18 2.05
CA VAL A 42 -1.82 2.99 1.23
C VAL A 42 -2.90 3.28 0.21
N GLU A 43 -4.00 3.90 0.63
CA GLU A 43 -5.12 4.21 -0.27
C GLU A 43 -4.71 5.18 -1.38
N ARG A 44 -3.90 6.19 -1.06
CA ARG A 44 -3.35 7.14 -2.03
C ARG A 44 -2.42 6.45 -3.04
N SER A 45 -1.58 5.53 -2.56
CA SER A 45 -0.69 4.75 -3.43
C SER A 45 -1.50 3.88 -4.39
N ASN A 46 -2.56 3.23 -3.89
CA ASN A 46 -3.49 2.46 -4.73
C ASN A 46 -4.20 3.34 -5.76
N ALA A 47 -4.68 4.52 -5.36
CA ALA A 47 -5.33 5.47 -6.28
C ALA A 47 -4.40 5.95 -7.41
N TRP A 48 -3.08 6.02 -7.19
CA TRP A 48 -2.13 6.30 -8.27
C TRP A 48 -1.94 5.12 -9.22
N MET A 49 -1.89 3.90 -8.67
CA MET A 49 -1.81 2.67 -9.47
C MET A 49 -3.07 2.45 -10.33
N GLU A 50 -4.24 2.92 -9.88
CA GLU A 50 -5.48 2.83 -10.65
C GLU A 50 -5.40 3.45 -12.06
N ARG A 51 -4.54 4.46 -12.24
CA ARG A 51 -4.30 5.10 -13.55
C ARG A 51 -3.49 4.22 -14.50
N CYS A 52 -2.80 3.22 -14.00
CA CYS A 52 -2.03 2.26 -14.78
C CYS A 52 -2.85 1.00 -14.98
N LYS A 53 -3.58 0.90 -16.11
CA LYS A 53 -4.47 -0.24 -16.43
C LYS A 53 -3.81 -1.62 -16.29
N SER A 54 -2.50 -1.73 -16.53
CA SER A 54 -1.75 -2.97 -16.38
C SER A 54 -1.55 -3.42 -14.92
N LEU A 55 -1.74 -2.54 -13.95
CA LEU A 55 -1.67 -2.89 -12.53
C LEU A 55 -3.04 -3.24 -11.94
N VAL A 56 -4.12 -3.03 -12.70
CA VAL A 56 -5.51 -3.14 -12.21
C VAL A 56 -6.32 -4.17 -12.99
N LYS A 57 -6.22 -4.14 -14.32
CA LYS A 57 -7.05 -4.94 -15.23
C LYS A 57 -6.24 -6.00 -15.97
N ASN A 58 -5.04 -5.64 -16.41
CA ASN A 58 -4.17 -6.53 -17.19
C ASN A 58 -2.95 -6.92 -16.34
N PHE A 59 -3.19 -7.75 -15.33
CA PHE A 59 -2.12 -8.24 -14.45
C PHE A 59 -1.06 -9.00 -15.24
N GLU A 60 0.20 -8.83 -14.84
CA GLU A 60 1.31 -9.53 -15.46
C GLU A 60 1.33 -11.01 -15.07
N ARG A 61 1.82 -11.84 -16.00
CA ARG A 61 1.95 -13.28 -15.77
C ARG A 61 3.09 -13.64 -14.82
N THR A 62 4.13 -12.80 -14.73
CA THR A 62 5.28 -13.03 -13.85
C THR A 62 5.43 -11.89 -12.84
N LEU A 63 5.97 -12.23 -11.66
CA LEU A 63 6.21 -11.26 -10.58
C LEU A 63 7.24 -10.21 -10.97
N ASP A 64 8.25 -10.58 -11.76
CA ASP A 64 9.29 -9.66 -12.22
C ASP A 64 8.70 -8.54 -13.11
N HIS A 65 7.81 -8.92 -14.04
CA HIS A 65 7.11 -7.94 -14.88
C HIS A 65 6.15 -7.08 -14.05
N ALA A 66 5.41 -7.67 -13.11
CA ALA A 66 4.53 -6.92 -12.22
C ALA A 66 5.32 -5.87 -11.42
N THR A 67 6.46 -6.26 -10.85
CA THR A 67 7.35 -5.38 -10.08
C THR A 67 7.89 -4.25 -10.95
N ALA A 68 8.35 -4.56 -12.16
CA ALA A 68 8.82 -3.55 -13.11
C ALA A 68 7.71 -2.52 -13.45
N LYS A 69 6.47 -2.97 -13.63
CA LYS A 69 5.32 -2.07 -13.91
C LYS A 69 4.95 -1.19 -12.72
N ILE A 70 5.02 -1.71 -11.50
CA ILE A 70 4.82 -0.90 -10.28
C ILE A 70 5.88 0.19 -10.22
N ASN A 71 7.17 -0.16 -10.37
CA ASN A 71 8.26 0.80 -10.34
C ASN A 71 8.09 1.89 -11.41
N LEU A 72 7.74 1.51 -12.65
CA LEU A 72 7.50 2.44 -13.74
C LEU A 72 6.34 3.41 -13.44
N CYS A 73 5.26 2.93 -12.83
CA CYS A 73 4.13 3.77 -12.41
C CYS A 73 4.58 4.88 -11.45
N PHE A 74 5.35 4.54 -10.41
CA PHE A 74 5.82 5.52 -9.43
C PHE A 74 6.92 6.44 -9.98
N ILE A 75 7.82 5.95 -10.84
CA ILE A 75 8.80 6.79 -11.54
C ILE A 75 8.08 7.85 -12.38
N ARG A 76 7.08 7.43 -13.18
CA ARG A 76 6.27 8.36 -13.98
C ARG A 76 5.57 9.40 -13.10
N LEU A 77 5.04 9.01 -11.94
CA LEU A 77 4.42 9.93 -10.99
C LEU A 77 5.44 10.97 -10.46
N MET A 78 6.64 10.53 -10.09
CA MET A 78 7.70 11.43 -9.60
C MET A 78 8.17 12.39 -10.70
N LEU A 79 8.41 11.89 -11.91
CA LEU A 79 8.80 12.72 -13.05
C LEU A 79 7.77 13.82 -13.34
N ARG A 80 6.47 13.49 -13.29
CA ARG A 80 5.41 14.50 -13.47
C ARG A 80 5.45 15.58 -12.40
N ARG A 81 5.73 15.22 -11.14
CA ARG A 81 5.82 16.19 -10.05
C ARG A 81 7.02 17.12 -10.21
N LEU A 82 8.18 16.56 -10.61
CA LEU A 82 9.40 17.32 -10.88
C LEU A 82 9.29 18.21 -12.11
N ALA A 83 8.51 17.84 -13.12
CA ALA A 83 8.32 18.68 -14.31
C ALA A 83 7.24 19.76 -14.13
N THR A 84 6.46 19.69 -13.06
CA THR A 84 5.40 20.67 -12.75
C THR A 84 5.86 21.71 -11.72
N THR A 85 7.08 21.58 -11.19
CA THR A 85 7.80 22.65 -10.47
C THR A 85 8.48 23.56 -11.47
#